data_AF-A0A2P4YQE8-F1
#
_entry.id   AF-A0A2P4YQE8-F1
#
_cell.length_a   1.000
_cell.length_b   1.000
_cell.length_c   1.000
_cell.angle_alpha   90.00
_cell.angle_beta   90.00
_cell.angle_gamma   90.00
#
_symmetry.space_group_name_H-M   'P 1'
#
loop_
_entity.id
_entity.type
_entity.pdbx_description
1 polymer ?
#
loop_
_entity_poly.entity_id
_entity_poly.type
_entity_poly.pdbx_seq_one_letter_code
_entity_poly.pdbx_strand_id
1 'polypeptide(L)'
;MVSGSPPFALRKNESEFELYNRILAGKIYWPRYMQSALKDLLRSMLQSDPGKRLSEVSAIKEHMWFETVDWDVVPLRQVTAPFIPTLNCPGDTSNFDDYPSSSEETPPLDNDASRHDFRNF
;
A
#
# COMPACT_ATOMS: atom_id res chain seq x y z
N MET A 1 -2.75 -6.06 4.28
CA MET A 1 -2.64 -5.83 5.75
C MET A 1 -3.69 -6.63 6.51
N VAL A 2 -4.99 -6.33 6.40
CA VAL A 2 -6.03 -6.97 7.23
C VAL A 2 -6.26 -8.46 6.89
N SER A 3 -6.17 -8.84 5.62
CA SER A 3 -6.39 -10.21 5.15
C SER A 3 -5.13 -10.97 4.76
N GLY A 4 -3.95 -10.35 4.86
CA GLY A 4 -2.68 -10.92 4.38
C GLY A 4 -2.51 -10.98 2.84
N SER A 5 -3.60 -11.04 2.07
CA SER A 5 -3.59 -11.14 0.61
C SER A 5 -4.41 -10.03 -0.06
N PRO A 6 -4.08 -9.62 -1.31
CA PRO A 6 -4.87 -8.64 -2.06
C PRO A 6 -6.28 -9.19 -2.39
N PRO A 7 -7.29 -8.32 -2.53
CA PRO A 7 -8.68 -8.73 -2.81
C PRO A 7 -8.84 -9.39 -4.19
N PHE A 8 -7.97 -9.04 -5.13
CA PHE A 8 -7.84 -9.68 -6.44
C PHE A 8 -6.42 -10.20 -6.55
N ALA A 9 -6.27 -11.53 -6.62
CA ALA A 9 -4.99 -12.21 -6.76
C ALA A 9 -5.06 -13.21 -7.91
N LEU A 10 -3.93 -13.42 -8.58
CA LEU A 10 -3.77 -14.51 -9.54
C LEU A 10 -3.80 -15.84 -8.78
N ARG A 11 -4.62 -16.79 -9.21
CA ARG A 11 -4.61 -18.15 -8.63
C ARG A 11 -3.64 -19.03 -9.41
N LYS A 12 -3.31 -20.19 -8.82
CA LYS A 12 -2.46 -21.19 -9.47
C LYS A 12 -3.12 -21.62 -10.79
N ASN A 13 -2.35 -21.53 -11.88
CA ASN A 13 -2.77 -21.81 -13.26
C ASN A 13 -3.75 -20.81 -13.89
N GLU A 14 -3.95 -19.63 -13.30
CA GLU A 14 -4.70 -18.53 -13.95
C GLU A 14 -3.78 -17.65 -14.80
N SER A 15 -4.34 -17.04 -15.84
CA SER A 15 -3.68 -16.02 -16.65
C SER A 15 -3.95 -14.60 -16.11
N GLU A 16 -3.09 -13.65 -16.46
CA GLU A 16 -3.28 -12.23 -16.12
C GLU A 16 -4.61 -11.68 -16.64
N PHE A 17 -5.08 -12.19 -17.78
CA PHE A 17 -6.38 -11.82 -18.35
C PHE A 17 -7.56 -12.18 -17.42
N GLU A 18 -7.49 -13.33 -16.74
CA GLU A 18 -8.51 -13.74 -15.77
C GLU A 18 -8.48 -12.87 -14.51
N LEU A 19 -7.30 -12.43 -14.09
CA LEU A 19 -7.16 -11.45 -13.01
C LEU A 19 -7.82 -10.12 -13.40
N TYR A 20 -7.59 -9.62 -14.62
CA TYR A 20 -8.24 -8.39 -15.10
C TYR A 20 -9.76 -8.52 -15.13
N ASN A 21 -10.29 -9.64 -15.64
CA ASN A 21 -11.73 -9.89 -15.63
C ASN A 21 -12.31 -9.90 -14.22
N ARG A 22 -11.56 -10.42 -13.23
CA ARG A 22 -11.97 -10.41 -11.82
C ARG A 22 -12.00 -9.02 -11.22
N ILE A 23 -10.99 -8.19 -11.54
CA ILE A 23 -10.94 -6.78 -11.14
C ILE A 23 -12.14 -6.03 -11.73
N LEU A 24 -12.39 -6.20 -13.03
CA LEU A 24 -13.52 -5.58 -13.73
C LEU A 24 -14.87 -6.03 -13.16
N ALA A 25 -15.00 -7.30 -12.78
CA ALA A 25 -16.21 -7.82 -12.15
C ALA A 25 -16.48 -7.23 -10.75
N GLY A 26 -15.47 -6.67 -10.07
CA GLY A 26 -15.62 -6.01 -8.78
C GLY A 26 -16.07 -6.92 -7.63
N LYS A 27 -16.04 -8.25 -7.80
CA LYS A 27 -16.52 -9.21 -6.80
C LYS A 27 -15.43 -9.49 -5.77
N ILE A 28 -15.62 -8.96 -4.56
CA ILE A 28 -14.68 -9.12 -3.45
C ILE A 28 -15.25 -10.11 -2.42
N TYR A 29 -14.43 -11.06 -2.00
CA TYR A 29 -14.73 -11.94 -0.87
C TYR A 29 -14.38 -11.23 0.44
N TRP A 30 -15.34 -11.19 1.37
CA TRP A 30 -15.18 -10.53 2.65
C TRP A 30 -15.03 -11.57 3.77
N PRO A 31 -13.85 -11.68 4.43
CA PRO A 31 -13.66 -12.58 5.54
C PRO A 31 -14.64 -12.30 6.71
N ARG A 32 -15.02 -13.34 7.45
CA ARG A 32 -15.97 -13.20 8.58
C ARG A 32 -15.42 -12.33 9.70
N TYR A 33 -14.12 -12.44 10.00
CA TYR A 33 -13.45 -11.67 11.05
C TYR A 33 -13.32 -10.17 10.75
N MET A 34 -13.56 -9.76 9.50
CA MET A 34 -13.41 -8.36 9.12
C MET A 34 -14.59 -7.53 9.65
N GLN A 35 -14.27 -6.42 10.33
CA GLN A 35 -15.25 -5.52 10.93
C GLN A 35 -16.17 -4.90 9.87
N SER A 36 -17.42 -4.59 10.24
CA SER A 36 -18.43 -4.02 9.35
C SER A 36 -18.01 -2.66 8.79
N ALA A 37 -17.52 -1.76 9.66
CA ALA A 37 -17.04 -0.43 9.28
C ALA A 37 -15.90 -0.51 8.23
N LEU A 38 -14.98 -1.47 8.38
CA LEU A 38 -13.92 -1.69 7.38
C LEU A 38 -14.46 -2.21 6.05
N LYS A 39 -15.39 -3.17 6.08
CA LYS A 39 -16.03 -3.68 4.86
C LYS A 39 -16.74 -2.56 4.11
N ASP A 40 -17.39 -1.66 4.83
CA ASP A 40 -18.09 -0.52 4.27
C ASP A 40 -17.11 0.46 3.60
N LEU A 41 -16.05 0.85 4.30
CA LEU A 41 -14.99 1.70 3.75
C LEU A 41 -14.41 1.11 2.45
N LEU A 42 -14.02 -0.17 2.50
CA LEU A 42 -13.40 -0.84 1.36
C LEU A 42 -14.37 -0.98 0.17
N ARG A 43 -15.67 -1.21 0.41
CA ARG A 43 -16.67 -1.21 -0.68
C ARG A 43 -16.80 0.17 -1.31
N SER A 44 -16.82 1.23 -0.52
CA SER A 44 -16.93 2.60 -1.01
C SER A 44 -15.68 3.02 -1.81
N MET A 45 -14.50 2.53 -1.44
CA MET A 45 -13.25 2.79 -2.17
C MET A 45 -13.04 1.88 -3.39
N LEU A 46 -13.53 0.65 -3.37
CA LEU A 46 -13.34 -0.34 -4.45
C LEU A 46 -14.53 -0.37 -5.43
N GLN A 47 -15.07 0.81 -5.75
CA GLN A 47 -16.09 0.98 -6.78
C GLN A 47 -15.48 0.94 -8.18
N SER A 48 -16.09 0.17 -9.08
CA SER A 48 -15.68 0.10 -10.50
C SER A 48 -15.89 1.43 -11.21
N ASP A 49 -16.97 2.15 -10.87
CA ASP A 49 -17.26 3.50 -11.35
C ASP A 49 -16.47 4.53 -10.54
N PRO A 50 -15.51 5.26 -11.13
CA PRO A 50 -14.75 6.28 -10.42
C PRO A 50 -15.62 7.40 -9.83
N GLY A 51 -16.75 7.73 -10.46
CA GLY A 51 -17.64 8.81 -9.98
C GLY A 51 -18.42 8.45 -8.71
N LYS A 52 -18.52 7.15 -8.39
CA LYS A 52 -19.13 6.65 -7.15
C LYS A 52 -18.10 6.28 -6.09
N ARG A 53 -16.82 6.34 -6.45
CA ARG A 53 -15.73 5.94 -5.57
C ARG A 53 -15.55 6.99 -4.49
N LEU A 54 -15.43 6.54 -3.25
CA LEU A 54 -14.95 7.38 -2.16
C LEU A 54 -13.47 7.70 -2.43
N SER A 55 -13.20 8.89 -2.98
CA SER A 55 -11.86 9.36 -3.34
C SER A 55 -11.43 10.61 -2.56
N GLU A 56 -12.39 11.39 -2.06
CA GLU A 56 -12.10 12.64 -1.37
C GLU A 56 -11.51 12.39 0.02
N VAL A 57 -10.37 13.01 0.30
CA VAL A 57 -9.62 12.79 1.54
C VAL A 57 -10.43 13.16 2.78
N SER A 58 -11.20 14.26 2.74
CA SER A 58 -12.09 14.66 3.84
C SER A 58 -13.14 13.58 4.13
N ALA A 59 -13.82 13.10 3.10
CA ALA A 59 -14.84 12.05 3.23
C ALA A 59 -14.26 10.71 3.70
N ILE A 60 -13.02 10.38 3.30
CA ILE A 60 -12.31 9.20 3.80
C ILE A 60 -12.01 9.34 5.30
N LYS A 61 -11.51 10.51 5.74
CA LYS A 61 -11.18 10.78 7.15
C LYS A 61 -12.40 10.75 8.07
N GLU A 62 -13.56 11.17 7.56
CA GLU A 62 -14.85 11.19 8.28
C GLU A 62 -15.53 9.82 8.36
N HIS A 63 -15.03 8.80 7.65
CA HIS A 63 -15.64 7.48 7.66
C HIS A 63 -15.59 6.85 9.07
N MET A 64 -16.67 6.14 9.46
CA MET A 64 -16.80 5.45 10.76
C MET A 64 -15.66 4.47 11.10
N TRP A 65 -14.87 4.08 10.10
CA TRP A 65 -13.67 3.24 10.33
C TRP A 65 -12.57 4.00 11.08
N PHE A 66 -12.52 5.33 10.93
CA PHE A 66 -11.54 6.22 11.52
C PHE A 66 -12.11 7.08 12.65
N GLU A 67 -13.28 6.74 13.20
CA GLU A 67 -13.95 7.50 14.28
C GLU A 67 -13.03 7.74 15.49
N THR A 68 -12.14 6.79 15.80
CA THR A 68 -11.20 6.89 16.93
C THR A 68 -9.89 7.61 16.61
N VAL A 69 -9.72 8.07 15.35
CA VAL A 69 -8.49 8.73 14.91
C VAL A 69 -8.65 10.24 15.00
N ASP A 70 -7.82 10.86 15.84
CA ASP A 70 -7.65 12.31 15.86
C ASP A 70 -6.68 12.73 14.75
N TRP A 71 -7.21 13.29 13.67
CA TRP A 71 -6.44 13.67 12.49
C TRP A 71 -5.57 14.91 12.68
N ASP A 72 -5.79 15.72 13.72
CA ASP A 72 -5.01 16.93 13.99
C ASP A 72 -3.66 16.60 14.64
N VAL A 73 -3.63 15.54 15.44
CA VAL A 73 -2.43 15.11 16.18
C VAL A 73 -1.57 14.08 15.43
N VAL A 74 -2.14 13.38 14.44
CA VAL A 74 -1.41 12.45 13.55
C VAL A 74 -0.20 13.10 12.86
N PRO A 75 -0.32 14.25 12.15
CA PRO A 75 0.83 14.87 11.50
C PRO A 75 1.89 15.39 12.49
N LEU A 76 1.47 15.68 13.73
CA LEU A 76 2.35 16.08 14.82
C LEU A 76 3.12 14.90 15.44
N ARG A 77 2.89 13.66 14.97
CA ARG A 77 3.48 12.42 15.48
C ARG A 77 3.19 12.17 16.96
N GLN A 78 2.02 12.62 17.43
CA GLN A 78 1.60 12.48 18.84
C GLN A 78 0.77 11.21 19.09
N VAL A 79 0.32 10.52 18.03
CA VAL A 79 -0.32 9.21 18.14
C VAL A 79 0.73 8.14 18.33
N THR A 80 0.56 7.29 19.35
CA THR A 80 1.44 6.15 19.58
C THR A 80 1.24 5.13 18.45
N ALA A 81 2.35 4.72 17.80
CA ALA A 81 2.29 3.72 16.74
C ALA A 81 1.86 2.36 17.31
N PRO A 82 1.01 1.59 16.60
CA PRO A 82 0.58 0.27 17.05
C PRO A 82 1.73 -0.75 17.05
N PHE A 83 2.79 -0.49 16.31
CA PHE A 83 4.01 -1.28 16.28
C PHE A 83 5.22 -0.36 16.29
N ILE A 84 6.13 -0.58 17.23
CA ILE A 84 7.40 0.13 17.35
C ILE A 84 8.50 -0.90 17.10
N PRO A 85 9.22 -0.86 15.96
CA PRO A 85 10.30 -1.79 15.68
C PRO A 85 11.45 -1.57 16.64
N THR A 86 12.20 -2.64 16.94
CA THR A 86 13.40 -2.55 17.76
C THR A 86 14.56 -2.02 16.92
N LEU A 87 15.27 -1.03 17.44
CA LEU A 87 16.49 -0.48 16.84
C LEU A 87 17.58 -0.45 17.90
N ASN A 88 18.67 -1.16 17.64
CA ASN A 88 19.76 -1.29 18.63
C ASN A 88 20.76 -0.15 18.52
N CYS A 89 21.03 0.33 17.31
CA CYS A 89 22.00 1.39 17.05
C CYS A 89 21.71 2.17 15.77
N PRO A 90 22.31 3.37 15.59
CA PRO A 90 22.34 4.03 14.30
C PRO A 90 23.03 3.13 13.27
N GLY A 91 22.32 2.78 12.18
CA GLY A 91 22.80 1.87 11.14
C GLY A 91 22.38 0.40 11.29
N ASP A 92 21.53 0.08 12.29
CA ASP A 92 20.95 -1.25 12.44
C ASP A 92 20.06 -1.64 11.23
N THR A 93 20.42 -2.73 10.55
CA THR A 93 19.71 -3.28 9.39
C THR A 93 18.83 -4.50 9.72
N SER A 94 18.66 -4.86 11.00
CA SER A 94 17.95 -6.07 11.44
C SER A 94 16.46 -6.13 11.07
N ASN A 95 15.84 -5.01 10.72
CA ASN A 95 14.45 -4.95 10.26
C ASN A 95 14.33 -5.08 8.72
N PHE A 96 15.42 -5.40 8.03
CA PHE A 96 15.48 -5.64 6.58
C PHE A 96 15.91 -7.09 6.31
N ASP A 97 15.54 -7.60 5.13
CA ASP A 97 16.00 -8.92 4.68
C ASP A 97 17.49 -8.87 4.34
N ASP A 98 18.23 -9.94 4.68
CA ASP A 98 19.60 -10.13 4.23
C ASP A 98 19.60 -10.50 2.74
N TYR A 99 20.29 -9.69 1.94
CA TYR A 99 20.48 -9.95 0.51
C TYR A 99 21.98 -9.97 0.18
N PRO A 100 22.40 -10.77 -0.82
CA PRO A 100 23.79 -10.82 -1.22
C PRO A 100 24.24 -9.46 -1.73
N SER A 101 25.48 -9.08 -1.43
CA SER A 101 26.09 -7.91 -2.05
C SER A 101 26.04 -8.07 -3.57
N SER A 102 25.68 -7.00 -4.27
CA SER A 102 25.70 -7.01 -5.73
C SER A 102 27.11 -7.37 -6.21
N SER A 103 27.19 -8.40 -7.04
CA SER A 103 28.39 -8.73 -7.82
C SER A 103 28.33 -8.16 -9.23
N GLU A 104 27.27 -7.42 -9.56
CA GLU A 104 27.12 -6.79 -10.87
C GLU A 104 28.09 -5.63 -10.97
N GLU A 105 28.93 -5.65 -12.01
CA GLU A 105 29.75 -4.49 -12.34
C GLU A 105 28.82 -3.33 -12.70
N THR A 106 29.12 -2.15 -12.17
CA THR A 106 28.39 -0.93 -12.54
C THR A 106 28.42 -0.81 -14.07
N PRO A 107 27.25 -0.81 -14.74
CA PRO A 107 27.22 -0.73 -16.18
C PRO A 107 27.95 0.53 -16.66
N PRO A 108 28.59 0.50 -17.84
CA PRO A 108 29.31 1.65 -18.36
C PRO A 108 28.41 2.89 -18.36
N LEU A 109 29.02 4.03 -18.07
CA LEU A 109 28.32 5.31 -18.13
C LEU A 109 27.83 5.57 -19.57
N ASP A 110 26.57 5.26 -19.85
CA ASP A 110 25.92 5.56 -21.14
C ASP A 110 25.77 7.07 -21.36
N ASN A 111 25.96 7.58 -22.57
CA ASN A 111 25.92 9.02 -22.88
C ASN A 111 24.49 9.60 -22.92
N ASP A 112 23.58 9.04 -22.13
CA ASP A 112 22.18 9.42 -22.06
C ASP A 112 22.03 10.91 -21.70
N ALA A 113 21.34 11.64 -22.57
CA ALA A 113 21.07 13.06 -22.44
C ALA A 113 20.30 13.37 -21.13
N SER A 114 19.48 12.44 -20.63
CA SER A 114 18.71 12.56 -19.38
C SER A 114 19.59 12.74 -18.14
N ARG A 115 20.89 12.40 -18.20
CA ARG A 115 21.82 12.61 -17.09
C ARG A 115 22.00 14.07 -16.70
N HIS A 116 21.76 14.99 -17.63
CA HIS A 116 21.82 16.42 -17.36
C HIS A 116 20.75 16.86 -16.36
N ASP A 117 19.64 16.12 -16.28
CA ASP A 117 18.55 16.38 -15.34
C ASP A 117 18.96 16.11 -13.88
N PHE A 118 20.01 15.32 -13.66
CA PHE A 118 20.56 15.00 -12.34
C PHE A 118 21.82 15.78 -11.99
N ARG A 119 22.23 16.74 -12.82
CA ARG A 119 23.51 17.45 -12.66
C ARG A 119 23.61 18.29 -11.39
N ASN A 120 22.48 18.65 -10.78
CA ASN A 120 22.38 19.44 -9.56
C ASN A 120 21.49 18.76 -8.49
N PHE A 121 21.38 17.44 -8.54
CA PHE A 121 20.66 16.67 -7.52
C PHE A 121 21.44 16.62 -6.20
#